data_AF-A0A520H4M7-F1
#
_entry.id   AF-A0A520H4M7-F1
#
_cell.length_a   1.000
_cell.length_b   1.000
_cell.length_c   1.000
_cell.angle_alpha   90.00
_cell.angle_beta   90.00
_cell.angle_gamma   90.00
#
_symmetry.space_group_name_H-M   'P 1'
#
loop_
_entity.id
_entity.type
_entity.pdbx_description
1 polymer ?
#
loop_
_entity_poly.entity_id
_entity_poly.type
_entity_poly.pdbx_seq_one_letter_code
_entity_poly.pdbx_strand_id
1 'polypeptide(L)'
;MRHLVVVLGDQLDAEASAFDGFDPDLDRVWMAEVAEESTHVWSSKPRIALFLAGMRHFARRLRERGWPVSYVELAEDGEPGTLANGLDRALRELRPERVLM
;
A
#
# COMPACT_ATOMS: atom_id res chain seq x y z
N MET A 1 12.70 10.70 -5.15
CA MET A 1 12.37 9.28 -5.04
C MET A 1 12.22 8.76 -6.45
N ARG A 2 12.83 7.62 -6.78
CA ARG A 2 12.84 7.06 -8.13
C ARG A 2 11.51 6.36 -8.41
N HIS A 3 11.21 5.26 -7.70
CA HIS A 3 9.94 4.52 -7.88
C HIS A 3 9.05 4.54 -6.64
N LEU A 4 7.73 4.64 -6.87
CA LEU A 4 6.69 4.28 -5.89
C LEU A 4 6.05 2.97 -6.33
N VAL A 5 6.24 1.90 -5.57
CA VAL A 5 5.60 0.60 -5.81
C VAL A 5 4.30 0.55 -5.04
N VAL A 6 3.17 0.54 -5.74
CA VAL A 6 1.84 0.42 -5.14
C VAL A 6 1.51 -1.05 -4.95
N VAL A 7 1.12 -1.44 -3.74
CA VAL A 7 0.70 -2.80 -3.42
C VAL A 7 -0.69 -2.79 -2.83
N LEU A 8 -1.61 -3.48 -3.51
CA LEU A 8 -3.00 -3.65 -3.10
C LEU A 8 -3.17 -4.90 -2.21
N GLY A 9 -4.34 -5.02 -1.58
CA GLY A 9 -4.62 -6.08 -0.61
C GLY A 9 -4.58 -7.51 -1.16
N ASP A 10 -4.68 -7.68 -2.47
CA ASP A 10 -4.61 -8.95 -3.19
C ASP A 10 -3.22 -9.25 -3.80
N GLN A 11 -2.28 -8.29 -3.73
CA GLN A 11 -0.95 -8.36 -4.34
C GLN A 11 0.18 -8.63 -3.32
N LEU A 12 -0.11 -9.31 -2.21
CA LEU A 12 0.80 -9.44 -1.06
C LEU A 12 1.93 -10.47 -1.28
N ASP A 13 2.74 -10.24 -2.30
CA ASP A 13 3.85 -11.08 -2.75
C ASP A 13 5.14 -10.26 -2.86
N ALA A 14 6.18 -10.67 -2.12
CA ALA A 14 7.47 -9.97 -2.10
C ALA A 14 8.39 -10.36 -3.26
N GLU A 15 8.00 -11.35 -4.08
CA GLU A 15 8.68 -11.78 -5.30
C GLU A 15 7.96 -11.30 -6.58
N ALA A 16 6.93 -10.46 -6.43
CA ALA A 16 6.23 -9.86 -7.56
C ALA A 16 7.17 -8.99 -8.42
N SER A 17 6.96 -9.00 -9.73
CA SER A 17 7.76 -8.24 -10.71
C SER A 17 7.77 -6.72 -10.47
N ALA A 18 6.78 -6.21 -9.73
CA ALA A 18 6.75 -4.81 -9.30
C ALA A 18 7.98 -4.42 -8.44
N PHE A 19 8.65 -5.42 -7.84
CA PHE A 19 9.86 -5.25 -7.05
C PHE A 19 11.15 -5.57 -7.80
N ASP A 20 11.10 -5.86 -9.10
CA ASP A 20 12.30 -6.12 -9.88
C ASP A 20 13.20 -4.87 -9.92
N GLY A 21 14.43 -5.02 -9.41
CA GLY A 21 15.37 -3.91 -9.30
C GLY A 21 15.03 -2.88 -8.21
N PHE A 22 14.18 -3.25 -7.24
CA PHE A 22 13.84 -2.39 -6.10
C PHE A 22 15.09 -1.98 -5.31
N ASP A 23 15.28 -0.68 -5.17
CA ASP A 23 16.38 -0.07 -4.42
C ASP A 23 15.81 0.63 -3.17
N PRO A 24 16.09 0.15 -1.94
CA PRO A 24 15.52 0.72 -0.73
C PRO A 24 15.98 2.15 -0.42
N ASP A 25 17.05 2.64 -1.06
CA ASP A 25 17.51 4.02 -0.88
C ASP A 25 16.80 4.99 -1.84
N LEU A 26 16.24 4.48 -2.95
CA LEU A 26 15.65 5.29 -4.02
C LEU A 26 14.15 5.07 -4.19
N ASP A 27 13.65 3.89 -3.83
CA ASP A 27 12.29 3.44 -4.07
C ASP A 27 11.52 3.32 -2.75
N ARG A 28 10.19 3.26 -2.85
CA ARG A 28 9.32 3.10 -1.69
C ARG A 28 8.09 2.29 -2.03
N VAL A 29 7.64 1.48 -1.07
CA VAL A 29 6.36 0.77 -1.16
C VAL A 29 5.27 1.64 -0.59
N TRP A 30 4.13 1.71 -1.27
CA TRP A 30 2.93 2.38 -0.79
C TRP A 30 1.76 1.40 -0.70
N MET A 31 1.08 1.44 0.43
CA MET A 31 -0.10 0.62 0.74
C MET A 31 -1.10 1.48 1.50
N ALA A 32 -2.39 1.27 1.27
CA ALA A 32 -3.44 1.96 2.01
C ALA A 32 -4.62 1.05 2.29
N GLU A 33 -5.10 1.10 3.53
CA GLU A 33 -6.40 0.55 3.90
C GLU A 33 -7.46 1.62 3.65
N VAL A 34 -8.49 1.32 2.86
CA VAL A 34 -9.57 2.27 2.54
C VAL A 34 -10.93 1.58 2.66
N ALA A 35 -11.87 2.23 3.33
CA ALA A 35 -13.20 1.67 3.59
C ALA A 35 -14.00 1.44 2.30
N GLU A 36 -13.84 2.32 1.31
CA GLU A 36 -14.59 2.30 0.05
C GLU A 36 -14.39 1.01 -0.77
N GLU A 37 -13.21 0.41 -0.73
CA GLU A 37 -12.94 -0.86 -1.42
C GLU A 37 -13.81 -2.00 -0.87
N SER A 38 -14.20 -1.91 0.41
CA SER A 38 -15.09 -2.88 1.05
C SER A 38 -16.58 -2.56 0.88
N THR A 39 -16.94 -1.40 0.30
CA THR A 39 -18.33 -1.02 0.00
C THR A 39 -18.70 -1.23 -1.46
N HIS A 40 -17.72 -1.27 -2.37
CA HIS A 40 -17.93 -1.56 -3.80
C HIS A 40 -18.40 -2.99 -4.06
N VAL A 41 -17.95 -3.95 -3.26
CA VAL A 41 -18.42 -5.33 -3.29
C VAL A 41 -18.78 -5.73 -1.87
N TRP A 42 -19.96 -6.32 -1.68
CA TRP A 42 -20.36 -6.86 -0.39
C TRP A 42 -19.30 -7.84 0.12
N SER A 43 -18.63 -7.46 1.20
CA SER A 43 -17.57 -8.25 1.82
C SER A 43 -17.97 -8.64 3.24
N SER A 44 -17.77 -9.90 3.59
CA SER A 44 -18.03 -10.37 4.95
C SER A 44 -16.99 -9.80 5.92
N LYS A 45 -17.39 -9.53 7.18
CA LYS A 45 -16.45 -9.05 8.21
C LYS A 45 -15.18 -9.92 8.33
N PRO A 46 -15.26 -11.27 8.29
CA PRO A 46 -14.06 -12.11 8.31
C PRO A 46 -13.15 -11.89 7.11
N ARG A 47 -13.71 -11.67 5.91
CA ARG A 47 -12.93 -11.38 4.71
C ARG A 47 -12.18 -10.05 4.86
N ILE A 48 -12.88 -8.98 5.28
CA ILE A 48 -12.27 -7.67 5.52
C ILE A 48 -11.11 -7.81 6.52
N ALA A 49 -11.35 -8.47 7.66
CA ALA A 49 -10.32 -8.68 8.67
C ALA A 49 -9.11 -9.46 8.13
N LEU A 50 -9.32 -10.49 7.31
CA LEU A 50 -8.25 -11.26 6.68
C LEU A 50 -7.40 -10.39 5.74
N PHE A 51 -8.04 -9.57 4.90
CA PHE A 51 -7.32 -8.67 3.99
C PHE A 51 -6.48 -7.64 4.75
N LEU A 52 -7.08 -6.93 5.71
CA LEU A 52 -6.37 -5.92 6.50
C LEU A 52 -5.21 -6.55 7.30
N ALA A 53 -5.45 -7.69 7.95
CA ALA A 53 -4.40 -8.40 8.66
C ALA A 53 -3.26 -8.82 7.72
N GLY A 54 -3.60 -9.36 6.54
CA GLY A 54 -2.63 -9.71 5.50
C GLY A 54 -1.76 -8.51 5.10
N MET A 55 -2.40 -7.37 4.79
CA MET A 55 -1.73 -6.14 4.40
C MET A 55 -0.79 -5.63 5.49
N ARG A 56 -1.25 -5.55 6.74
CA ARG A 56 -0.43 -5.10 7.89
C ARG A 56 0.77 -6.02 8.11
N HIS A 57 0.57 -7.34 8.03
CA HIS A 57 1.64 -8.33 8.15
C HIS A 57 2.65 -8.25 7.00
N PHE A 58 2.18 -8.00 5.78
CA PHE A 58 3.06 -7.81 4.62
C PHE A 58 3.91 -6.54 4.76
N ALA A 59 3.28 -5.40 5.07
CA ALA A 59 3.98 -4.14 5.31
C ALA A 59 5.05 -4.28 6.40
N ARG A 60 4.73 -4.98 7.49
CA ARG A 60 5.69 -5.28 8.55
C ARG A 60 6.86 -6.14 8.07
N ARG A 61 6.61 -7.22 7.32
CA ARG A 61 7.68 -8.04 6.73
C ARG A 61 8.60 -7.24 5.82
N LEU A 62 8.05 -6.32 5.02
CA LEU A 62 8.86 -5.44 4.17
C LEU A 62 9.73 -4.49 5.00
N ARG A 63 9.18 -3.90 6.07
CA ARG A 63 9.96 -3.06 7.00
C ARG A 63 11.06 -3.86 7.71
N GLU A 64 10.77 -5.09 8.15
CA GLU A 64 11.75 -6.00 8.76
C GLU A 64 12.88 -6.37 7.78
N ARG A 65 12.58 -6.43 6.46
CA ARG A 65 13.58 -6.58 5.38
C ARG A 65 14.42 -5.31 5.14
N GLY A 66 14.07 -4.19 5.77
CA GLY A 66 14.73 -2.90 5.59
C GLY A 66 14.18 -2.06 4.43
N TRP A 67 13.03 -2.44 3.86
CA TRP A 67 12.41 -1.66 2.79
C TRP A 67 11.57 -0.51 3.34
N PRO A 68 11.64 0.69 2.74
CA PRO A 68 10.78 1.79 3.14
C PRO A 68 9.33 1.55 2.70
N VAL A 69 8.40 1.66 3.64
CA VAL A 69 6.95 1.45 3.42
C VAL A 69 6.13 2.62 3.96
N SER A 70 5.46 3.33 3.07
CA SER A 70 4.38 4.28 3.40
C SER A 70 3.06 3.51 3.49
N TYR A 71 2.54 3.37 4.70
CA TYR A 71 1.30 2.63 4.97
C TYR A 71 0.25 3.57 5.55
N VAL A 72 -0.94 3.57 4.98
CA VAL A 72 -2.10 4.31 5.49
C VAL A 72 -3.03 3.32 6.18
N GLU A 73 -3.23 3.44 7.50
CA GLU A 73 -4.14 2.59 8.27
C GLU A 73 -5.58 3.10 8.20
N LEU A 74 -6.53 2.16 8.27
CA LEU A 74 -7.95 2.42 8.41
C LEU A 74 -8.20 2.93 9.83
N ALA A 75 -8.75 4.14 9.98
CA ALA A 75 -9.07 4.86 11.23
C ALA A 75 -8.13 6.02 11.67
N GLU A 76 -7.48 6.73 10.75
CA GLU A 76 -6.97 8.07 11.09
C GLU A 76 -7.98 9.16 10.70
N ASP A 77 -8.28 10.06 11.64
CA ASP A 77 -9.00 11.30 11.38
C ASP A 77 -8.30 12.04 10.22
N GLY A 78 -8.99 12.16 9.07
CA GLY A 78 -8.42 12.74 7.84
C GLY A 78 -8.08 11.75 6.74
N GLU A 79 -8.65 10.54 6.76
CA GLU A 79 -8.55 9.56 5.68
C GLU A 79 -8.80 10.16 4.28
N PRO A 80 -8.11 9.65 3.24
CA PRO A 80 -8.36 10.03 1.87
C PRO A 80 -9.77 9.63 1.38
N GLY A 81 -10.50 8.78 2.10
CA GLY A 81 -11.82 8.28 1.73
C GLY A 81 -11.81 7.24 0.60
N THR A 82 -10.86 7.37 -0.35
CA THR A 82 -10.70 6.51 -1.52
C THR A 82 -9.22 6.15 -1.73
N LEU A 83 -8.94 5.03 -2.41
CA LEU A 83 -7.57 4.65 -2.77
C LEU A 83 -6.91 5.73 -3.65
N ALA A 84 -7.68 6.27 -4.59
CA ALA A 84 -7.23 7.31 -5.51
C ALA A 84 -6.77 8.57 -4.75
N ASN A 85 -7.55 9.04 -3.79
CA ASN A 85 -7.19 10.20 -2.96
C ASN A 85 -5.93 9.94 -2.11
N GLY A 86 -5.78 8.71 -1.62
CA GLY A 86 -4.61 8.31 -0.84
C GLY A 86 -3.34 8.33 -1.68
N LEU A 87 -3.43 7.76 -2.88
CA LEU A 87 -2.34 7.78 -3.84
C LEU A 87 -2.03 9.21 -4.30
N ASP A 88 -3.04 10.02 -4.59
CA ASP A 88 -2.89 11.43 -4.96
C ASP A 88 -2.09 12.23 -3.92
N ARG A 89 -2.43 12.03 -2.64
CA ARG A 89 -1.69 12.64 -1.53
C ARG A 89 -0.24 12.15 -1.50
N ALA A 90 -0.03 10.84 -1.60
CA ALA A 90 1.31 10.24 -1.61
C ALA A 90 2.16 10.74 -2.78
N LEU A 91 1.59 10.91 -3.97
CA LEU A 91 2.29 11.43 -5.15
C LEU A 91 2.73 12.88 -4.95
N ARG A 92 1.90 13.72 -4.31
CA ARG A 92 2.26 15.12 -3.99
C ARG A 92 3.37 15.20 -2.94
N GLU A 93 3.33 14.33 -1.94
CA GLU A 93 4.30 14.31 -0.84
C GLU A 93 5.65 13.71 -1.28
N LEU A 94 5.62 12.54 -1.92
CA LEU A 94 6.81 11.73 -2.22
C LEU A 94 7.44 12.06 -3.57
N ARG A 95 6.66 12.61 -4.52
CA ARG A 95 7.09 13.01 -5.87
C ARG A 95 7.98 11.95 -6.56
N PRO A 96 7.47 10.72 -6.77
CA PRO A 96 8.19 9.71 -7.56
C PRO A 96 8.41 10.15 -9.00
N GLU A 97 9.46 9.62 -9.63
CA GLU A 97 9.63 9.68 -11.07
C GLU A 97 8.74 8.68 -11.81
N ARG A 98 8.44 7.52 -11.19
CA ARG A 98 7.54 6.50 -11.73
C ARG A 98 6.72 5.80 -10.65
N VAL A 99 5.51 5.38 -11.02
CA VAL A 99 4.67 4.48 -10.23
C VAL A 99 4.70 3.09 -10.87
N LEU A 100 4.90 2.06 -10.07
CA LEU A 100 4.92 0.65 -10.46
C LEU A 100 3.82 -0.10 -9.70
N MET A 101 3.23 -1.13 -10.32
CA MET A 101 2.28 -2.05 -9.69
C MET A 101 2.51 -3.48 -10.17
#